data_AF-A0A074S4K2-F1
#
_entry.id   AF-A0A074S4K2-F1
#
_cell.length_a   1.000
_cell.length_b   1.000
_cell.length_c   1.000
_cell.angle_alpha   90.00
_cell.angle_beta   90.00
_cell.angle_gamma   90.00
#
_symmetry.space_group_name_H-M   'P 1'
#
loop_
_entity.id
_entity.type
_entity.pdbx_description
1 polymer ?
#
loop_
_entity_poly.entity_id
_entity_poly.type
_entity_poly.pdbx_seq_one_letter_code
_entity_poly.pdbx_strand_id
1 'polypeptide(L)'
;MLFGKAEAPVKCSSMEQIYAEYPDTILRFPQLRGFPLNDHWTFHAWLAYIPEHAGRWGKLRIPDGGDCIRCAAVVDPLSPYGKRDSSFVRYTFQKDANKNYQNLEPRMVNAFGYGRLDFIVALTLPPNKTFNIKELELHILAHITEARGAEGDAASELVSFTQFGHSVVLDVNSVLSVMGRVFTKGTKASGE
;
A
#
# COMPACT_ATOMS: atom_id res chain seq x y z
N MET A 1 35.51 -7.42 -2.95
CA MET A 1 34.53 -8.03 -3.87
C MET A 1 33.38 -7.05 -4.03
N LEU A 2 33.27 -6.42 -5.19
CA LEU A 2 32.15 -5.56 -5.56
C LEU A 2 31.03 -6.48 -6.06
N PHE A 3 29.92 -6.56 -5.34
CA PHE A 3 28.71 -7.18 -5.86
C PHE A 3 28.02 -6.14 -6.77
N GLY A 4 28.23 -6.29 -8.07
CA GLY A 4 27.42 -5.60 -9.07
C GLY A 4 25.98 -6.08 -8.95
N LYS A 5 25.03 -5.13 -8.89
CA LYS A 5 23.62 -5.40 -9.15
C LYS A 5 23.53 -6.10 -10.51
N ALA A 6 23.14 -7.36 -10.52
CA ALA A 6 22.82 -8.03 -11.77
C ALA A 6 21.54 -7.40 -12.31
N GLU A 7 21.65 -6.61 -13.38
CA GLU A 7 20.54 -6.12 -14.20
C GLU A 7 19.88 -7.27 -14.98
N ALA A 8 19.53 -8.36 -14.30
CA ALA A 8 18.71 -9.39 -14.90
C ALA A 8 17.26 -8.85 -14.89
N PRO A 9 16.58 -8.73 -16.05
CA PRO A 9 15.19 -8.32 -16.06
C PRO A 9 14.38 -9.29 -15.20
N VAL A 10 13.62 -8.75 -14.25
CA VAL A 10 12.76 -9.54 -13.37
C VAL A 10 11.87 -10.42 -14.25
N LYS A 11 11.95 -11.75 -14.09
CA LYS A 11 11.08 -12.69 -14.81
C LYS A 11 9.62 -12.39 -14.45
N CYS A 12 8.95 -11.65 -15.32
CA CYS A 12 7.54 -11.27 -15.19
C CYS A 12 6.67 -12.44 -15.67
N SER A 13 5.79 -12.97 -14.81
CA SER A 13 4.80 -13.95 -15.26
C SER A 13 3.64 -13.25 -16.00
N SER A 14 2.83 -13.98 -16.77
CA SER A 14 1.61 -13.43 -17.40
C SER A 14 0.58 -12.85 -16.42
N MET A 15 0.74 -13.13 -15.12
CA MET A 15 -0.09 -12.63 -14.03
C MET A 15 0.52 -11.41 -13.31
N GLU A 16 1.57 -10.81 -13.87
CA GLU A 16 2.29 -9.67 -13.31
C GLU A 16 2.38 -8.51 -14.32
N GLN A 17 2.37 -7.29 -13.80
CA GLN A 17 2.55 -6.05 -14.54
C GLN A 17 3.65 -5.24 -13.85
N ILE A 18 4.64 -4.81 -14.64
CA ILE A 18 5.73 -3.93 -14.22
C ILE A 18 5.63 -2.67 -15.06
N TYR A 19 5.73 -1.51 -14.42
CA TYR A 19 5.76 -0.22 -15.09
C TYR A 19 7.20 0.30 -15.09
N ALA A 20 7.63 0.91 -16.20
CA ALA A 20 9.03 1.34 -16.35
C ALA A 20 9.42 2.42 -15.32
N GLU A 21 8.45 3.25 -14.95
CA GLU A 21 8.54 4.32 -13.96
C GLU A 21 8.62 3.78 -12.52
N TYR A 22 8.21 2.52 -12.32
CA TYR A 22 8.22 1.83 -11.03
C TYR A 22 8.86 0.44 -11.17
N PRO A 23 10.17 0.36 -11.48
CA PRO A 23 10.84 -0.92 -11.73
C PRO A 23 10.84 -1.82 -10.49
N ASP A 24 10.77 -1.22 -9.30
CA ASP A 24 10.76 -1.91 -8.02
C ASP A 24 9.35 -2.23 -7.50
N THR A 25 8.33 -2.10 -8.35
CA THR A 25 6.93 -2.43 -8.01
C THR A 25 6.34 -3.38 -9.03
N ILE A 26 5.85 -4.51 -8.55
CA ILE A 26 5.28 -5.55 -9.41
C ILE A 26 3.84 -5.77 -9.01
N LEU A 27 2.90 -5.26 -9.82
CA LEU A 27 1.48 -5.43 -9.58
C LEU A 27 1.04 -6.80 -10.10
N ARG A 28 0.15 -7.47 -9.36
CA ARG A 28 -0.31 -8.82 -9.72
C ARG A 28 -1.82 -8.92 -9.74
N PHE A 29 -2.34 -9.80 -10.59
CA PHE A 29 -3.77 -10.06 -10.67
C PHE A 29 -4.35 -10.58 -9.33
N PRO A 30 -5.59 -10.20 -8.98
CA PRO A 30 -6.57 -9.58 -9.88
C PRO A 30 -6.41 -8.06 -9.99
N GLN A 31 -6.63 -7.55 -11.21
CA GLN A 31 -7.05 -6.18 -11.42
C GLN A 31 -8.55 -6.10 -11.08
N LEU A 32 -8.87 -5.31 -10.07
CA LEU A 32 -10.21 -5.17 -9.52
C LEU A 32 -11.05 -4.26 -10.40
N ARG A 33 -12.32 -4.63 -10.59
CA ARG A 33 -13.28 -3.83 -11.38
C ARG A 33 -13.85 -2.68 -10.54
N GLY A 34 -14.01 -1.53 -11.19
CA GLY A 34 -14.67 -0.36 -10.62
C GLY A 34 -13.90 0.33 -9.50
N PHE A 35 -14.25 1.58 -9.25
CA PHE A 35 -13.80 2.36 -8.11
C PHE A 35 -15.01 2.60 -7.21
N PRO A 36 -14.93 2.35 -5.88
CA PRO A 36 -15.96 2.76 -4.95
C PRO A 36 -15.90 4.29 -4.79
N LEU A 37 -16.36 5.01 -5.80
CA LEU A 37 -16.47 6.46 -5.79
C LEU A 37 -17.74 6.82 -5.02
N ASN A 38 -17.59 7.58 -3.93
CA ASN A 38 -18.72 8.14 -3.19
C ASN A 38 -19.02 9.55 -3.73
N ASP A 39 -20.29 9.85 -3.97
CA ASP A 39 -20.78 11.11 -4.56
C ASP A 39 -20.58 12.34 -3.66
N HIS A 40 -20.10 12.16 -2.43
CA HIS A 40 -20.17 13.20 -1.41
C HIS A 40 -19.10 14.30 -1.54
N TRP A 41 -18.01 14.11 -2.30
CA TRP A 41 -16.84 15.01 -2.25
C TRP A 41 -16.06 15.20 -3.56
N THR A 42 -16.60 14.87 -4.72
CA THR A 42 -15.79 14.79 -5.94
C THR A 42 -16.10 15.89 -6.96
N PHE A 43 -15.01 16.49 -7.45
CA PHE A 43 -14.97 17.31 -8.65
C PHE A 43 -15.37 16.41 -9.83
N HIS A 44 -16.60 16.56 -10.35
CA HIS A 44 -17.26 15.62 -11.27
C HIS A 44 -16.40 15.13 -12.45
N ALA A 45 -15.47 15.96 -12.94
CA ALA A 45 -14.54 15.56 -14.00
C ALA A 45 -13.67 14.35 -13.62
N TRP A 46 -13.28 14.22 -12.35
CA TRP A 46 -12.47 13.08 -11.87
C TRP A 46 -13.28 11.79 -11.73
N LEU A 47 -14.59 11.87 -11.47
CA LEU A 47 -15.46 10.68 -11.41
C LEU A 47 -15.55 9.96 -12.75
N ALA A 48 -15.54 10.71 -13.86
CA ALA A 48 -15.51 10.16 -15.20
C ALA A 48 -14.09 9.72 -15.60
N TYR A 49 -13.08 10.50 -15.21
CA TYR A 49 -11.70 10.24 -15.63
C TYR A 49 -11.08 8.99 -14.99
N ILE A 50 -11.19 8.83 -13.67
CA ILE A 50 -10.49 7.79 -12.91
C ILE A 50 -10.86 6.37 -13.38
N PRO A 51 -12.14 6.00 -13.55
CA PRO A 51 -12.51 4.65 -13.97
C PRO A 51 -11.94 4.21 -15.32
N GLU A 52 -11.72 5.15 -16.25
CA GLU A 52 -11.18 4.87 -17.58
C GLU A 52 -9.64 4.83 -17.60
N HIS A 53 -8.98 5.58 -16.71
CA HIS A 53 -7.53 5.81 -16.76
C HIS A 53 -6.77 5.22 -15.57
N ALA A 54 -7.47 4.53 -14.67
CA ALA A 54 -6.85 3.91 -13.51
C ALA A 54 -7.13 2.41 -13.43
N GLY A 55 -6.06 1.64 -13.21
CA GLY A 55 -6.13 0.24 -12.85
C GLY A 55 -6.17 0.09 -11.33
N ARG A 56 -7.19 -0.59 -10.79
CA ARG A 56 -7.22 -0.98 -9.38
C ARG A 56 -6.63 -2.38 -9.22
N TRP A 57 -5.68 -2.57 -8.33
CA TRP A 57 -4.94 -3.81 -8.16
C TRP A 57 -5.10 -4.38 -6.76
N GLY A 58 -5.19 -5.71 -6.69
CA GLY A 58 -5.38 -6.44 -5.44
C GLY A 58 -4.11 -7.06 -4.86
N LYS A 59 -2.99 -7.05 -5.57
CA LYS A 59 -1.74 -7.68 -5.10
C LYS A 59 -0.52 -6.89 -5.54
N LEU A 60 0.46 -6.84 -4.64
CA LEU A 60 1.76 -6.21 -4.84
C LEU A 60 2.85 -7.21 -4.53
N ARG A 61 3.91 -7.20 -5.32
CA ARG A 61 5.15 -7.90 -5.03
C ARG A 61 6.30 -6.90 -5.06
N ILE A 62 7.08 -6.91 -3.99
CA ILE A 62 8.36 -6.20 -3.92
C ILE A 62 9.41 -7.13 -4.56
N PRO A 63 10.30 -6.64 -5.45
CA PRO A 63 11.30 -7.44 -6.16
C PRO A 63 12.37 -8.03 -5.22
N ASP A 64 13.33 -8.78 -5.80
CA ASP A 64 14.53 -9.30 -5.12
C ASP A 64 14.29 -10.18 -3.89
N GLY A 65 13.24 -11.00 -3.95
CA GLY A 65 12.86 -11.87 -2.84
C GLY A 65 12.08 -11.14 -1.73
N GLY A 66 11.64 -9.91 -1.99
CA GLY A 66 10.73 -9.17 -1.14
C GLY A 66 9.34 -9.79 -1.04
N ASP A 67 8.48 -9.14 -0.25
CA ASP A 67 7.19 -9.71 0.12
C ASP A 67 6.14 -9.68 -1.01
N CYS A 68 5.25 -10.66 -0.97
CA CYS A 68 4.00 -10.67 -1.74
C CYS A 68 2.84 -10.24 -0.84
N ILE A 69 2.33 -9.03 -1.09
CA ILE A 69 1.27 -8.39 -0.32
C ILE A 69 -0.06 -8.64 -1.02
N ARG A 70 -1.08 -9.03 -0.25
CA ARG A 70 -2.46 -9.15 -0.74
C ARG A 70 -3.28 -8.03 -0.15
N CYS A 71 -3.89 -7.21 -0.98
CA CYS A 71 -4.75 -6.13 -0.51
C CYS A 71 -6.00 -6.69 0.16
N ALA A 72 -6.56 -5.99 1.14
CA ALA A 72 -7.76 -6.43 1.86
C ALA A 72 -8.95 -6.67 0.92
N ALA A 73 -9.05 -5.91 -0.18
CA ALA A 73 -10.11 -6.07 -1.19
C ALA A 73 -10.12 -7.44 -1.90
N VAL A 74 -9.07 -8.26 -1.79
CA VAL A 74 -9.00 -9.61 -2.36
C VAL A 74 -8.80 -10.70 -1.32
N VAL A 75 -8.76 -10.36 -0.03
CA VAL A 75 -8.68 -11.34 1.04
C VAL A 75 -10.04 -12.00 1.15
N ASP A 76 -10.10 -13.30 0.83
CA ASP A 76 -11.32 -14.10 1.00
C ASP A 76 -11.48 -14.50 2.48
N PRO A 77 -12.50 -13.97 3.19
CA PRO A 77 -12.73 -14.30 4.59
C PRO A 77 -13.18 -15.75 4.80
N LEU A 78 -13.63 -16.44 3.74
CA LEU A 78 -14.14 -17.81 3.78
C LEU A 78 -13.09 -18.85 3.35
N SER A 79 -11.85 -18.43 3.06
CA SER A 79 -10.83 -19.33 2.52
C SER A 79 -10.50 -20.49 3.49
N PRO A 80 -10.60 -21.76 3.05
CA PRO A 80 -10.36 -22.95 3.88
C PRO A 80 -8.88 -23.13 4.26
N TYR A 81 -7.95 -22.43 3.60
CA TYR A 81 -6.53 -22.41 3.94
C TYR A 81 -6.19 -21.48 5.12
N GLY A 82 -7.21 -20.87 5.74
CA GLY A 82 -7.12 -20.13 6.98
C GLY A 82 -6.43 -18.79 6.84
N LYS A 83 -7.18 -17.71 7.08
CA LYS A 83 -6.85 -16.54 7.91
C LYS A 83 -5.46 -15.86 7.78
N ARG A 84 -4.65 -16.15 6.76
CA ARG A 84 -3.39 -15.47 6.49
C ARG A 84 -3.70 -14.19 5.75
N ASP A 85 -4.08 -13.19 6.54
CA ASP A 85 -4.23 -11.82 6.09
C ASP A 85 -2.83 -11.19 5.94
N SER A 86 -2.39 -11.03 4.69
CA SER A 86 -1.15 -10.34 4.33
C SER A 86 -1.41 -8.94 3.77
N SER A 87 -2.53 -8.32 4.18
CA SER A 87 -2.88 -6.95 3.82
C SER A 87 -2.28 -5.91 4.74
N PHE A 88 -1.79 -6.29 5.92
CA PHE A 88 -1.12 -5.36 6.81
C PHE A 88 0.30 -5.06 6.32
N VAL A 89 0.67 -3.79 6.34
CA VAL A 89 1.94 -3.30 5.81
C VAL A 89 2.59 -2.29 6.75
N ARG A 90 3.91 -2.24 6.67
CA ARG A 90 4.72 -1.14 7.21
C ARG A 90 5.00 -0.19 6.06
N TYR A 91 4.81 1.09 6.29
CA TYR A 91 5.10 2.13 5.31
C TYR A 91 5.90 3.26 5.93
N THR A 92 6.52 4.07 5.09
CA THR A 92 7.20 5.30 5.48
C THR A 92 6.36 6.50 5.11
N PHE A 93 6.44 7.54 5.94
CA PHE A 93 5.83 8.83 5.65
C PHE A 93 6.60 9.93 6.38
N GLN A 94 6.32 11.18 6.03
CA GLN A 94 6.85 12.32 6.75
C GLN A 94 5.81 12.86 7.73
N LYS A 95 6.20 13.00 9.00
CA LYS A 95 5.39 13.66 10.02
C LYS A 95 6.02 14.98 10.43
N ASP A 96 5.20 15.96 10.75
CA ASP A 96 5.70 17.18 11.36
C ASP A 96 6.08 16.92 12.83
N ALA A 97 7.37 17.06 13.15
CA ALA A 97 7.88 16.94 14.51
C ALA A 97 7.36 18.04 15.44
N ASN A 98 6.96 19.18 14.88
CA ASN A 98 6.45 20.34 15.60
C ASN A 98 4.92 20.41 15.60
N LYS A 99 4.20 19.35 15.20
CA LYS A 99 2.73 19.33 15.09
C LYS A 99 1.99 19.83 16.34
N ASN A 100 2.56 19.61 17.53
CA ASN A 100 1.97 20.03 18.81
C ASN A 100 2.34 21.46 19.23
N TYR A 101 3.25 22.13 18.50
CA TYR A 101 3.78 23.46 18.78
C TYR A 101 3.42 24.41 17.65
N GLN A 102 2.23 25.01 17.73
CA GLN A 102 1.67 25.89 16.70
C GLN A 102 2.55 27.11 16.34
N ASN A 103 3.48 27.49 17.21
CA ASN A 103 4.35 28.65 17.03
C ASN A 103 5.68 28.31 16.32
N LEU A 104 5.93 27.05 16.01
CA LEU A 104 7.14 26.61 15.33
C LEU A 104 6.83 26.26 13.88
N GLU A 105 7.76 26.59 12.99
CA GLU A 105 7.68 26.17 11.59
C GLU A 105 7.62 24.63 11.48
N PRO A 106 6.82 24.09 10.55
CA PRO A 106 6.72 22.65 10.33
C PRO A 106 8.10 22.04 10.06
N ARG A 107 8.43 20.99 10.80
CA ARG A 107 9.69 20.25 10.61
C ARG A 107 9.38 18.80 10.26
N MET A 108 9.38 18.52 8.96
CA MET A 108 9.10 17.18 8.44
C MET A 108 10.23 16.22 8.79
N VAL A 109 9.88 15.11 9.44
CA VAL A 109 10.80 14.02 9.78
C VAL A 109 10.24 12.69 9.29
N ASN A 110 11.11 11.81 8.82
CA ASN A 110 10.72 10.47 8.40
C ASN A 110 10.22 9.66 9.60
N ALA A 111 9.13 8.94 9.40
CA ALA A 111 8.52 8.07 10.38
C ALA A 111 8.01 6.79 9.71
N PHE A 112 7.79 5.77 10.53
CA PHE A 112 7.11 4.55 10.12
C PHE A 112 5.65 4.61 10.54
N GLY A 113 4.79 4.12 9.65
CA GLY A 113 3.39 3.89 9.91
C GLY A 113 3.04 2.43 9.65
N TYR A 114 1.93 2.01 10.24
CA TYR A 114 1.38 0.68 10.06
C TYR A 114 -0.08 0.81 9.67
N GLY A 115 -0.56 -0.13 8.87
CA GLY A 115 -1.93 -0.08 8.40
C GLY A 115 -2.28 -1.26 7.51
N ARG A 116 -3.55 -1.32 7.12
CA ARG A 116 -4.08 -2.30 6.20
C ARG A 116 -4.11 -1.71 4.79
N LEU A 117 -3.39 -2.32 3.87
CA LEU A 117 -3.45 -2.03 2.44
C LEU A 117 -4.78 -2.51 1.88
N ASP A 118 -5.68 -1.60 1.55
CA ASP A 118 -7.03 -1.97 1.08
C ASP A 118 -7.04 -2.28 -0.41
N PHE A 119 -6.35 -1.48 -1.23
CA PHE A 119 -6.13 -1.68 -2.66
C PHE A 119 -5.02 -0.76 -3.18
N ILE A 120 -4.55 -1.03 -4.40
CA ILE A 120 -3.57 -0.19 -5.11
C ILE A 120 -4.24 0.41 -6.34
N VAL A 121 -3.85 1.63 -6.71
CA VAL A 121 -4.32 2.32 -7.90
C VAL A 121 -3.11 2.70 -8.75
N ALA A 122 -3.04 2.16 -9.96
CA ALA A 122 -2.13 2.68 -10.99
C ALA A 122 -2.94 3.67 -11.84
N LEU A 123 -2.66 4.96 -11.70
CA LEU A 123 -3.37 6.06 -12.36
C LEU A 123 -2.41 6.80 -13.28
N THR A 124 -2.81 6.94 -14.53
CA THR A 124 -2.11 7.80 -15.48
C THR A 124 -2.77 9.18 -15.49
N LEU A 125 -1.99 10.22 -15.23
CA LEU A 125 -2.43 11.61 -15.27
C LEU A 125 -2.05 12.25 -16.62
N PRO A 126 -2.96 13.00 -17.26
CA PRO A 126 -2.65 13.68 -18.50
C PRO A 126 -1.91 14.99 -18.21
N PRO A 127 -1.22 15.56 -19.21
CA PRO A 127 -0.67 16.91 -19.10
C PRO A 127 -1.74 17.91 -18.63
N ASN A 128 -1.45 18.63 -17.56
CA ASN A 128 -2.39 19.55 -16.94
C ASN A 128 -1.68 20.77 -16.39
N LYS A 129 -1.98 21.94 -16.99
CA LYS A 129 -1.39 23.23 -16.60
C LYS A 129 -1.73 23.63 -15.17
N THR A 130 -2.93 23.31 -14.69
CA THR A 130 -3.40 23.65 -13.34
C THR A 130 -2.60 22.92 -12.27
N PHE A 131 -2.23 21.67 -12.53
CA PHE A 131 -1.42 20.86 -11.62
C PHE A 131 0.07 20.87 -11.97
N ASN A 132 0.49 21.73 -12.91
CA ASN A 132 1.86 21.83 -13.42
C ASN A 132 2.44 20.48 -13.93
N ILE A 133 1.56 19.61 -14.44
CA ILE A 133 1.92 18.33 -15.06
C ILE A 133 2.23 18.63 -16.53
N LYS A 134 3.50 18.48 -16.93
CA LYS A 134 3.95 18.85 -18.29
C LYS A 134 3.72 17.74 -19.30
N GLU A 135 3.91 16.50 -18.86
CA GLU A 135 3.83 15.30 -19.67
C GLU A 135 2.89 14.30 -19.01
N LEU A 136 2.61 13.19 -19.69
CA LEU A 136 1.81 12.13 -19.11
C LEU A 136 2.59 11.47 -17.97
N GLU A 137 2.02 11.44 -16.76
CA GLU A 137 2.70 10.96 -15.55
C GLU A 137 1.93 9.78 -14.96
N LEU A 138 2.63 8.65 -14.75
CA LEU A 138 2.08 7.49 -14.06
C LEU A 138 2.31 7.62 -12.56
N HIS A 139 1.26 7.39 -11.77
CA HIS A 139 1.37 7.22 -10.33
C HIS A 139 0.80 5.88 -9.88
N ILE A 140 1.57 5.14 -9.10
CA ILE A 140 1.09 3.94 -8.41
C ILE A 140 0.90 4.28 -6.94
N LEU A 141 -0.35 4.30 -6.51
CA LEU A 141 -0.79 4.77 -5.20
C LEU A 141 -1.34 3.61 -4.37
N ALA A 142 -0.91 3.53 -3.11
CA ALA A 142 -1.40 2.59 -2.12
C ALA A 142 -2.47 3.27 -1.25
N HIS A 143 -3.69 2.71 -1.22
CA HIS A 143 -4.71 3.12 -0.26
C HIS A 143 -4.58 2.28 1.01
N ILE A 144 -4.29 2.93 2.14
CA ILE A 144 -4.00 2.27 3.41
C ILE A 144 -4.94 2.82 4.49
N THR A 145 -5.67 1.94 5.16
CA THR A 145 -6.36 2.28 6.40
C THR A 145 -5.38 2.16 7.56
N GLU A 146 -5.11 3.26 8.27
CA GLU A 146 -4.14 3.32 9.36
C GLU A 146 -4.47 2.34 10.51
N ALA A 147 -3.45 1.71 11.09
CA ALA A 147 -3.53 1.01 12.36
C ALA A 147 -3.31 2.01 13.50
N ARG A 148 -4.38 2.57 14.04
CA ARG A 148 -4.32 3.69 15.00
C ARG A 148 -3.58 3.26 16.27
N GLY A 149 -2.60 4.07 16.67
CA GLY A 149 -1.80 3.85 17.87
C GLY A 149 -0.72 2.78 17.72
N ALA A 150 -0.52 2.25 16.51
CA ALA A 150 0.65 1.43 16.20
C ALA A 150 1.88 2.33 16.10
N GLU A 151 2.70 2.34 17.14
CA GLU A 151 3.94 3.11 17.21
C GLU A 151 5.14 2.18 17.44
N GLY A 152 6.35 2.69 17.18
CA GLY A 152 7.60 1.94 17.33
C GLY A 152 8.13 1.34 16.03
N ASP A 153 9.21 0.58 16.15
CA ASP A 153 9.82 -0.13 15.01
C ASP A 153 9.56 -1.64 15.14
N ALA A 154 8.65 -2.14 14.33
CA ALA A 154 8.23 -3.53 14.33
C ALA A 154 9.30 -4.52 13.82
N ALA A 155 10.44 -4.03 13.32
CA ALA A 155 11.63 -4.85 13.11
C ALA A 155 12.38 -5.16 14.42
N SER A 156 12.21 -4.32 15.45
CA SER A 156 12.86 -4.47 16.75
C SER A 156 11.93 -4.92 17.89
N GLU A 157 10.63 -4.62 17.81
CA GLU A 157 9.69 -4.88 18.90
C GLU A 157 8.30 -5.31 18.40
N LEU A 158 7.48 -5.86 19.31
CA LEU A 158 6.11 -6.22 18.99
C LEU A 158 5.22 -4.98 18.94
N VAL A 159 4.81 -4.59 17.73
CA VAL A 159 3.82 -3.52 17.52
C VAL A 159 2.43 -4.13 17.42
N SER A 160 1.47 -3.58 18.16
CA SER A 160 0.08 -4.01 18.16
C SER A 160 -0.86 -2.81 18.10
N PHE A 161 -2.08 -3.03 17.60
CA PHE A 161 -3.11 -2.00 17.51
C PHE A 161 -4.48 -2.64 17.77
N THR A 162 -5.46 -1.82 18.14
CA THR A 162 -6.83 -2.28 18.44
C THR A 162 -7.89 -1.55 17.62
N GLN A 163 -7.54 -0.45 16.95
CA GLN A 163 -8.48 0.39 16.24
C GLN A 163 -7.93 0.79 14.87
N PHE A 164 -8.81 0.85 13.88
CA PHE A 164 -8.48 1.48 12.60
C PHE A 164 -8.59 3.01 12.72
N GLY A 165 -7.66 3.69 12.08
CA GLY A 165 -7.59 5.14 11.97
C GLY A 165 -8.15 5.63 10.64
N HIS A 166 -7.58 6.73 10.16
CA HIS A 166 -7.98 7.33 8.89
C HIS A 166 -7.38 6.57 7.70
N SER A 167 -8.04 6.68 6.54
CA SER A 167 -7.46 6.24 5.28
C SER A 167 -6.44 7.26 4.78
N VAL A 168 -5.30 6.76 4.33
CA VAL A 168 -4.24 7.54 3.69
C VAL A 168 -3.94 6.98 2.30
N VAL A 169 -3.53 7.86 1.40
CA VAL A 169 -3.06 7.50 0.06
C VAL A 169 -1.59 7.90 -0.02
N LEU A 170 -0.73 6.92 -0.29
CA LEU A 170 0.72 7.13 -0.40
C LEU A 170 1.22 6.58 -1.74
N ASP A 171 2.36 7.08 -2.21
CA ASP A 171 3.07 6.41 -3.30
C ASP A 171 3.43 4.98 -2.87
N VAL A 172 3.27 4.01 -3.78
CA VAL A 172 3.49 2.59 -3.50
C VAL A 172 4.89 2.29 -3.01
N ASN A 173 5.91 3.06 -3.43
CA ASN A 173 7.29 2.88 -2.97
C ASN A 173 7.46 3.19 -1.47
N SER A 174 6.47 3.86 -0.86
CA SER A 174 6.43 4.09 0.59
C SER A 174 6.13 2.81 1.36
N VAL A 175 5.52 1.79 0.72
CA VAL A 175 5.23 0.49 1.32
C VAL A 175 6.51 -0.34 1.36
N LEU A 176 6.96 -0.67 2.57
CA LEU A 176 8.25 -1.33 2.78
C LEU A 176 8.15 -2.84 2.83
N SER A 177 7.18 -3.37 3.58
CA SER A 177 7.08 -4.81 3.84
C SER A 177 5.69 -5.20 4.32
N VAL A 178 5.39 -6.49 4.20
CA VAL A 178 4.23 -7.10 4.85
C VAL A 178 4.47 -7.13 6.35
N MET A 179 3.43 -6.80 7.10
CA MET A 179 3.38 -6.95 8.54
C MET A 179 2.40 -8.07 8.85
N GLY A 180 2.84 -9.13 9.53
CA GLY A 180 1.90 -10.17 9.94
C GLY A 180 2.49 -11.37 10.69
N ARG A 181 2.17 -11.45 11.99
CA ARG A 181 1.71 -12.66 12.73
C ARG A 181 1.21 -12.24 14.12
N VAL A 182 -0.11 -12.12 14.33
CA VAL A 182 -0.71 -12.04 15.67
C VAL A 182 -1.09 -13.45 16.12
N PHE A 183 -0.63 -13.76 17.33
CA PHE A 183 -0.77 -15.00 18.08
C PHE A 183 -2.24 -15.47 18.13
N THR A 184 -2.60 -16.53 17.41
CA THR A 184 -3.76 -17.31 17.85
C THR A 184 -3.29 -18.10 19.07
N LYS A 185 -3.75 -17.75 20.27
CA LYS A 185 -3.77 -18.72 21.38
C LYS A 185 -4.58 -19.89 20.84
N GLY A 186 -3.90 -20.96 20.45
CA GLY A 186 -4.57 -22.20 20.08
C GLY A 186 -5.29 -22.70 21.31
N THR A 187 -6.58 -22.44 21.44
CA THR A 187 -7.42 -23.27 22.29
C THR A 187 -7.55 -24.61 21.58
N LYS A 188 -6.66 -25.55 21.92
CA LYS A 188 -7.09 -26.95 21.94
C LYS A 188 -8.11 -27.04 23.07
N ALA A 189 -9.39 -27.16 22.72
CA ALA A 189 -10.27 -27.92 23.58
C ALA A 189 -9.83 -29.38 23.48
N SER A 190 -9.50 -29.92 24.65
CA SER A 190 -9.20 -31.31 24.97
C SER A 190 -10.09 -32.31 24.23
N GLY A 191 -9.55 -33.50 23.99
CA GLY A 191 -10.29 -34.59 23.39
C GLY A 191 -11.50 -35.01 24.22
N GLU A 192 -12.58 -35.32 23.52
CA GLU A 192 -13.27 -36.62 23.46
C GLU A 192 -14.09 -36.64 22.17
#